data_AF-A0A7J2NK27-F1
#
_entry.id   AF-A0A7J2NK27-F1
#
_cell.length_a   1.000
_cell.length_b   1.000
_cell.length_c   1.000
_cell.angle_alpha   90.00
_cell.angle_beta   90.00
_cell.angle_gamma   90.00
#
_symmetry.space_group_name_H-M   'P 1'
#
loop_
_entity.id
_entity.type
_entity.pdbx_description
1 polymer ?
#
loop_
_entity_poly.entity_id
_entity_poly.type
_entity_poly.pdbx_seq_one_letter_code
_entity_poly.pdbx_strand_id
1 'polypeptide(L)'
;MKKAAIDLGIPPSGLTRLVKSLESKGIVTVHKVGVSNSIGFSDRKHATMLRRILNEYDHMKLEEILSLASLRVIVSLATQSTATRPEMLSSSRISPRTLQTVLTKLRAVGILRIRERGIYELSERFTPFGDFARELVSFSNQKMASGFSSDSVVVWERGNEFIIRTRTREERDGFMKTAFSAFDGYGVPLVQDWHYYFHPHGTWRRTPEEVFLQSLLVRPLSSREANALKMLWSRNNLRLRIDQLRAKASRYGVDADFEKLIDGFRD
;
A
#
# COMPACT_ATOMS: atom_id res chain seq x y z
N MET A 1 25.59 18.45 -10.71
CA MET A 1 25.91 18.13 -9.29
C MET A 1 26.51 19.31 -8.52
N LYS A 2 27.73 19.79 -8.83
CA LYS A 2 28.36 20.89 -8.04
C LYS A 2 27.53 22.18 -7.99
N LYS A 3 27.03 22.66 -9.15
CA LYS A 3 26.16 23.84 -9.24
C LYS A 3 24.88 23.69 -8.40
N ALA A 4 24.13 22.61 -8.62
CA ALA A 4 22.92 22.32 -7.84
C ALA A 4 23.16 22.20 -6.32
N ALA A 5 24.33 21.73 -5.89
CA ALA A 5 24.67 21.66 -4.46
C ALA A 5 24.85 23.06 -3.85
N ILE A 6 25.48 23.97 -4.60
CA ILE A 6 25.63 25.38 -4.23
C ILE A 6 24.26 26.08 -4.19
N ASP A 7 23.46 25.93 -5.24
CA ASP A 7 22.13 26.55 -5.36
C ASP A 7 21.18 26.13 -4.22
N LEU A 8 21.31 24.87 -3.76
CA LEU A 8 20.52 24.33 -2.65
C LEU A 8 21.15 24.53 -1.27
N GLY A 9 22.35 25.12 -1.18
CA GLY A 9 23.05 25.33 0.09
C GLY A 9 23.42 24.05 0.84
N ILE A 10 23.63 22.93 0.14
CA ILE A 10 23.94 21.61 0.74
C ILE A 10 25.30 21.07 0.27
N PRO A 11 26.00 20.29 1.11
CA PRO A 11 27.26 19.69 0.69
C PRO A 11 27.07 18.70 -0.49
N PRO A 12 28.06 18.56 -1.39
CA PRO A 12 27.97 17.65 -2.54
C PRO A 12 27.66 16.18 -2.17
N SER A 13 28.14 15.73 -1.02
CA SER A 13 27.82 14.40 -0.45
C SER A 13 26.35 14.29 -0.06
N GLY A 14 25.78 15.35 0.52
CA GLY A 14 24.36 15.46 0.84
C GLY A 14 23.49 15.41 -0.41
N LEU A 15 23.83 16.21 -1.44
CA LEU A 15 23.12 16.17 -2.72
C LEU A 15 23.17 14.78 -3.36
N THR A 16 24.34 14.13 -3.36
CA THR A 16 24.50 12.78 -3.91
C THR A 16 23.59 11.77 -3.19
N ARG A 17 23.48 11.86 -1.87
CA ARG A 17 22.59 11.00 -1.08
C ARG A 17 21.11 11.26 -1.41
N LEU A 18 20.72 12.53 -1.55
CA LEU A 18 19.36 12.91 -1.93
C LEU A 18 19.00 12.39 -3.33
N VAL A 19 19.88 12.60 -4.31
CA VAL A 19 19.68 12.14 -5.69
C VAL A 19 19.54 10.62 -5.74
N LYS A 20 20.43 9.87 -5.06
CA LYS A 20 20.30 8.41 -4.96
C LYS A 20 18.98 7.98 -4.32
N SER A 21 18.51 8.70 -3.29
CA SER A 21 17.22 8.43 -2.65
C SER A 21 16.05 8.66 -3.61
N LEU A 22 16.04 9.77 -4.35
CA LEU A 22 15.01 10.08 -5.33
C LEU A 22 15.03 9.12 -6.53
N GLU A 23 16.21 8.75 -7.01
CA GLU A 23 16.40 7.76 -8.07
C GLU A 23 15.91 6.39 -7.63
N SER A 24 16.22 5.98 -6.40
CA SER A 24 15.73 4.71 -5.83
C SER A 24 14.20 4.66 -5.73
N LYS A 25 13.55 5.81 -5.58
CA LYS A 25 12.09 5.98 -5.59
C LYS A 25 11.53 6.19 -6.99
N GLY A 26 12.36 6.15 -8.03
CA GLY A 26 11.95 6.37 -9.41
C GLY A 26 11.46 7.79 -9.70
N ILE A 27 11.80 8.79 -8.88
CA ILE A 27 11.38 10.19 -9.10
C ILE A 27 12.28 10.88 -10.12
N VAL A 28 13.58 10.61 -10.07
CA VAL A 28 14.58 11.19 -10.97
C VAL A 28 15.36 10.10 -11.70
N THR A 29 15.95 10.46 -12.83
CA THR A 29 16.98 9.69 -13.51
C THR A 29 18.28 10.50 -13.55
N VAL A 30 19.40 9.80 -13.46
CA VAL A 30 20.73 10.40 -13.57
C VAL A 30 21.38 9.90 -14.85
N HIS A 31 21.72 10.83 -15.74
CA HIS A 31 22.43 10.53 -16.99
C HIS A 31 23.83 11.12 -16.94
N LYS A 32 24.83 10.34 -17.36
CA LYS A 32 26.20 10.83 -17.49
C LYS A 32 26.33 11.61 -18.80
N VAL A 33 26.75 12.86 -18.71
CA VAL A 33 27.02 13.76 -19.84
C VAL A 33 28.48 14.21 -19.73
N GLY A 34 29.37 13.51 -20.44
CA GLY A 34 30.82 13.68 -20.35
C GLY A 34 31.35 13.37 -18.95
N VAL A 35 31.98 14.36 -18.30
CA VAL A 35 32.47 14.29 -16.92
C VAL A 35 31.44 14.68 -15.86
N SER A 36 30.24 15.07 -16.29
CA SER A 36 29.19 15.59 -15.41
C SER A 36 27.96 14.69 -15.40
N ASN A 37 27.13 14.79 -14.36
CA ASN A 37 25.85 14.11 -14.28
C ASN A 37 24.72 15.13 -14.47
N SER A 38 23.82 14.85 -15.40
CA SER A 38 22.54 15.53 -15.56
C SER A 38 21.46 14.79 -14.77
N ILE A 39 20.60 15.54 -14.08
CA ILE A 39 19.48 14.99 -13.32
C ILE A 39 18.20 15.48 -13.98
N GLY A 40 17.32 14.55 -14.32
CA GLY A 40 15.98 14.85 -14.83
C GLY A 40 14.92 14.14 -14.00
N PHE A 41 13.66 14.57 -14.13
CA PHE A 41 12.54 13.74 -13.69
C PHE A 41 12.50 12.47 -14.54
N SER A 42 12.17 11.35 -13.91
CA SER A 42 11.91 10.12 -14.66
C SER A 42 10.59 10.21 -15.43
N ASP A 43 10.41 9.31 -16.40
CA ASP A 43 9.13 9.13 -17.12
C ASP A 43 8.16 8.19 -16.38
N ARG A 44 8.44 7.85 -15.11
CA ARG A 44 7.54 7.03 -14.30
C ARG A 44 6.28 7.82 -13.97
N LYS A 45 5.14 7.12 -13.87
CA LYS A 45 3.82 7.74 -13.66
C LYS A 45 3.79 8.67 -12.44
N HIS A 46 4.29 8.24 -11.28
CA HIS A 46 4.34 9.08 -10.08
C HIS A 46 5.32 10.25 -10.19
N ALA A 47 6.39 10.14 -10.98
CA ALA A 47 7.31 11.26 -11.22
C ALA A 47 6.65 12.34 -12.08
N THR A 48 5.89 11.96 -13.10
CA THR A 48 5.08 12.87 -13.91
C THR A 48 3.99 13.54 -13.08
N MET A 49 3.31 12.77 -12.21
CA MET A 49 2.33 13.33 -11.27
C MET A 49 2.96 14.33 -10.30
N LEU A 50 4.15 14.03 -9.75
CA LEU A 50 4.86 14.98 -8.89
C LEU A 50 5.22 16.26 -9.64
N ARG A 51 5.74 16.15 -10.88
CA ARG A 51 6.06 17.31 -11.71
C ARG A 51 4.83 18.20 -11.93
N ARG A 52 3.68 17.59 -12.18
CA ARG A 52 2.39 18.29 -12.30
C ARG A 52 2.02 19.00 -11.00
N ILE A 53 2.13 18.33 -9.85
CA ILE A 53 1.86 18.93 -8.53
C ILE A 53 2.77 20.15 -8.28
N LEU A 54 4.06 20.01 -8.56
CA LEU A 54 5.04 21.09 -8.37
C LEU A 54 4.73 22.32 -9.23
N ASN A 55 4.12 22.14 -10.40
CA ASN A 55 3.76 23.24 -11.28
C ASN A 55 2.38 23.84 -10.94
N GLU A 56 1.38 23.02 -10.66
CA GLU A 56 -0.01 23.48 -10.42
C GLU A 56 -0.23 24.07 -9.01
N TYR A 57 0.60 23.65 -8.05
CA TYR A 57 0.46 24.02 -6.63
C TYR A 57 1.73 24.69 -6.08
N ASP A 58 2.50 25.38 -6.93
CA ASP A 58 3.74 26.10 -6.58
C ASP A 58 3.56 27.16 -5.49
N HIS A 59 2.37 27.76 -5.42
CA HIS A 59 1.95 28.71 -4.38
C HIS A 59 1.77 28.07 -2.99
N MET A 60 1.81 26.74 -2.88
CA MET A 60 1.72 26.02 -1.62
C MET A 60 3.10 25.65 -1.08
N LYS A 61 3.20 25.48 0.25
CA LYS A 61 4.40 24.92 0.90
C LYS A 61 4.49 23.41 0.69
N LEU A 62 4.85 23.00 -0.52
CA LEU A 62 4.84 21.60 -0.95
C LEU A 62 5.81 20.72 -0.15
N GLU A 63 6.90 21.28 0.37
CA GLU A 63 7.83 20.60 1.28
C GLU A 63 7.16 20.13 2.57
N GLU A 64 6.17 20.89 3.08
CA GLU A 64 5.41 20.49 4.25
C GLU A 64 4.29 19.49 3.88
N ILE A 65 3.64 19.70 2.73
CA ILE A 65 2.53 18.86 2.26
C ILE A 65 3.02 17.47 1.81
N LEU A 66 4.17 17.40 1.16
CA LEU A 66 4.78 16.17 0.64
C LEU A 66 5.75 15.53 1.64
N SER A 67 5.75 15.97 2.90
CA SER A 67 6.48 15.30 3.97
C SER A 67 6.01 13.85 4.13
N LEU A 68 6.91 12.97 4.60
CA LEU A 68 6.60 11.54 4.77
C LEU A 68 5.34 11.29 5.63
N ALA A 69 5.17 12.05 6.72
CA ALA A 69 4.00 11.91 7.59
C ALA A 69 2.71 12.34 6.89
N SER A 70 2.74 13.44 6.13
CA SER A 70 1.60 13.89 5.32
C SER A 70 1.24 12.87 4.25
N LEU A 71 2.23 12.36 3.50
CA LEU A 71 2.00 11.35 2.46
C LEU A 71 1.38 10.08 3.03
N ARG A 72 1.77 9.63 4.22
CA ARG A 72 1.16 8.46 4.86
C ARG A 72 -0.33 8.67 5.18
N VAL A 73 -0.71 9.87 5.63
CA VAL A 73 -2.12 10.24 5.86
C VAL A 73 -2.88 10.32 4.53
N ILE A 74 -2.29 10.96 3.52
CA ILE A 74 -2.87 11.08 2.19
C ILE A 74 -3.09 9.69 1.57
N VAL A 75 -2.13 8.78 1.66
CA VAL A 75 -2.27 7.39 1.18
C VAL A 75 -3.39 6.66 1.91
N SER A 76 -3.50 6.82 3.25
CA SER A 76 -4.58 6.20 4.00
C SER A 76 -5.95 6.62 3.46
N LEU A 77 -6.15 7.92 3.20
CA LEU A 77 -7.40 8.47 2.68
C LEU A 77 -7.59 8.24 1.18
N ALA A 78 -6.50 8.09 0.43
CA ALA A 78 -6.57 7.70 -0.98
C ALA A 78 -6.93 6.22 -1.14
N THR A 79 -6.69 5.41 -0.11
CA THR A 79 -7.03 3.98 -0.12
C THR A 79 -8.39 3.70 0.51
N GLN A 80 -8.85 4.58 1.40
CA GLN A 80 -10.20 4.56 1.97
C GLN A 80 -10.77 5.96 1.86
N SER A 81 -11.79 6.13 1.00
CA SER A 81 -12.34 7.45 0.64
C SER A 81 -12.68 8.32 1.85
N THR A 82 -13.05 7.69 2.98
CA THR A 82 -13.23 8.34 4.28
C THR A 82 -12.50 7.55 5.36
N ALA A 83 -11.91 8.24 6.34
CA ALA A 83 -11.33 7.57 7.51
C ALA A 83 -11.45 8.41 8.79
N THR A 84 -11.62 7.71 9.90
CA THR A 84 -11.51 8.23 11.26
C THR A 84 -10.06 8.28 11.73
N ARG A 85 -9.79 8.95 12.85
CA ARG A 85 -8.42 8.98 13.43
C ARG A 85 -7.89 7.60 13.82
N PRO A 86 -8.65 6.73 14.51
CA PRO A 86 -8.17 5.39 14.86
C PRO A 86 -7.80 4.56 13.63
N GLU A 87 -8.57 4.66 12.55
CA GLU A 87 -8.28 3.98 11.29
C GLU A 87 -6.98 4.50 10.66
N MET A 88 -6.81 5.82 10.58
CA MET A 88 -5.58 6.43 10.09
C MET A 88 -4.37 6.07 10.94
N LEU A 89 -4.47 6.03 12.26
CA LEU A 89 -3.35 5.62 13.13
C LEU A 89 -2.93 4.17 12.86
N SER A 90 -3.92 3.30 12.67
CA SER A 90 -3.70 1.88 12.40
C SER A 90 -3.04 1.65 11.04
N SER A 91 -3.41 2.42 10.01
CA SER A 91 -2.92 2.26 8.64
C SER A 91 -1.63 3.03 8.32
N SER A 92 -1.34 4.14 9.02
CA SER A 92 -0.23 5.04 8.68
C SER A 92 1.00 4.89 9.58
N ARG A 93 0.87 4.20 10.72
CA ARG A 93 1.92 4.02 11.74
C ARG A 93 2.59 5.35 12.14
N ILE A 94 1.80 6.42 12.30
CA ILE A 94 2.26 7.70 12.85
C ILE A 94 1.74 7.87 14.28
N SER A 95 2.43 8.65 15.10
CA SER A 95 1.97 8.91 16.47
C SER A 95 0.67 9.74 16.47
N PRO A 96 -0.18 9.63 17.51
CA PRO A 96 -1.38 10.47 17.67
C PRO A 96 -1.10 11.97 17.57
N ARG A 97 0.02 12.42 18.17
CA ARG A 97 0.46 13.81 18.10
C ARG A 97 0.82 14.22 16.67
N THR A 98 1.61 13.39 15.98
CA THR A 98 1.98 13.63 14.57
C THR A 98 0.76 13.66 13.67
N LEU A 99 -0.19 12.73 13.84
CA LEU A 99 -1.44 12.71 13.09
C LEU A 99 -2.20 14.02 13.29
N GLN A 100 -2.36 14.48 14.53
CA GLN A 100 -3.04 15.75 14.80
C GLN A 100 -2.36 16.93 14.08
N THR A 101 -1.03 17.03 14.15
CA THR A 101 -0.28 18.08 13.45
C THR A 101 -0.50 18.01 11.93
N VAL A 102 -0.41 16.82 11.34
CA VAL A 102 -0.62 16.61 9.91
C VAL A 102 -2.05 16.97 9.51
N LEU A 103 -3.05 16.52 10.26
CA LEU A 103 -4.46 16.82 9.98
C LEU A 103 -4.74 18.32 10.04
N THR A 104 -4.24 19.03 11.07
CA THR A 104 -4.39 20.48 11.18
C THR A 104 -3.79 21.18 9.97
N LYS A 105 -2.56 20.81 9.60
CA LYS A 105 -1.84 21.41 8.47
C LYS A 105 -2.55 21.16 7.14
N LEU A 106 -2.87 19.91 6.81
CA LEU A 106 -3.50 19.57 5.53
C LEU A 106 -4.91 20.16 5.41
N ARG A 107 -5.63 20.33 6.53
CA ARG A 107 -6.92 21.05 6.55
C ARG A 107 -6.76 22.55 6.33
N ALA A 108 -5.75 23.18 6.93
CA ALA A 108 -5.51 24.62 6.77
C ALA A 108 -5.29 25.02 5.30
N VAL A 109 -4.71 24.12 4.49
CA VAL A 109 -4.50 24.32 3.05
C VAL A 109 -5.59 23.69 2.17
N GLY A 110 -6.66 23.14 2.76
CA GLY A 110 -7.82 22.61 2.05
C GLY A 110 -7.65 21.23 1.39
N ILE A 111 -6.52 20.55 1.60
CA ILE A 111 -6.27 19.19 1.09
C ILE A 111 -7.21 18.18 1.73
N LEU A 112 -7.56 18.39 3.00
CA LEU A 112 -8.50 17.57 3.75
C LEU A 112 -9.76 18.34 4.10
N ARG A 113 -10.91 17.65 4.03
CA ARG A 113 -12.19 18.13 4.57
C ARG A 113 -12.71 17.17 5.63
N ILE A 114 -13.60 17.68 6.49
CA ILE A 114 -14.35 16.86 7.45
C ILE A 114 -15.72 16.65 6.84
N ARG A 115 -16.05 15.40 6.53
CA ARG A 115 -17.36 15.03 5.97
C ARG A 115 -18.44 15.11 7.05
N GLU A 116 -18.15 14.49 8.17
CA GLU A 116 -18.98 14.44 9.39
C GLU A 116 -18.06 14.43 10.62
N ARG A 117 -18.63 14.59 11.82
CA ARG A 117 -17.85 14.72 13.06
C ARG A 117 -16.84 13.58 13.23
N GLY A 118 -15.56 13.89 13.01
CA GLY A 118 -14.45 12.94 13.19
C GLY A 118 -14.11 12.09 11.96
N ILE A 119 -14.81 12.27 10.84
CA ILE A 119 -14.58 11.56 9.57
C ILE A 119 -13.89 12.50 8.59
N TYR A 120 -12.70 12.11 8.15
CA TYR A 120 -11.84 12.87 7.25
C TYR A 120 -11.90 12.28 5.84
N GLU A 121 -11.77 13.14 4.83
CA GLU A 121 -11.64 12.74 3.43
C GLU A 121 -10.72 13.71 2.68
N LEU A 122 -10.15 13.25 1.57
CA LEU A 122 -9.43 14.10 0.63
C LEU A 122 -10.42 15.01 -0.09
N SER A 123 -10.06 16.28 -0.22
CA SER A 123 -10.83 17.21 -1.05
C SER A 123 -10.63 16.87 -2.54
N GLU A 124 -11.72 16.87 -3.31
CA GLU A 124 -11.72 16.59 -4.76
C GLU A 124 -10.84 17.55 -5.57
N ARG A 125 -10.60 18.77 -5.06
CA ARG A 125 -9.66 19.72 -5.67
C ARG A 125 -8.21 19.24 -5.57
N PHE A 126 -7.91 18.34 -4.63
CA PHE A 126 -6.57 17.88 -4.28
C PHE A 126 -6.37 16.38 -4.53
N THR A 127 -7.25 15.77 -5.34
CA THR A 127 -7.09 14.39 -5.85
C THR A 127 -5.70 14.11 -6.43
N PRO A 128 -5.02 15.05 -7.14
CA PRO A 128 -3.66 14.82 -7.62
C PRO A 128 -2.66 14.37 -6.54
N PHE A 129 -2.78 14.88 -5.30
CA PHE A 129 -1.92 14.46 -4.19
C PHE A 129 -2.21 13.02 -3.77
N GLY A 130 -3.49 12.63 -3.73
CA GLY A 130 -3.92 11.25 -3.45
C GLY A 130 -3.41 10.27 -4.49
N ASP A 131 -3.56 10.62 -5.78
CA ASP A 131 -3.13 9.79 -6.90
C ASP A 131 -1.61 9.64 -6.94
N PHE A 132 -0.86 10.74 -6.76
CA PHE A 132 0.59 10.70 -6.63
C PHE A 132 1.03 9.77 -5.50
N ALA A 133 0.44 9.93 -4.30
CA ALA A 133 0.86 9.18 -3.14
C ALA A 133 0.53 7.67 -3.29
N ARG A 134 -0.65 7.34 -3.85
CA ARG A 134 -1.04 5.96 -4.16
C ARG A 134 -0.09 5.31 -5.17
N GLU A 135 0.21 6.00 -6.26
CA GLU A 135 1.12 5.50 -7.30
C GLU A 135 2.56 5.33 -6.77
N LEU A 136 3.06 6.28 -5.98
CA LEU A 136 4.39 6.20 -5.37
C LEU A 136 4.52 4.95 -4.47
N VAL A 137 3.48 4.66 -3.68
CA VAL A 137 3.44 3.46 -2.84
C VAL A 137 3.34 2.19 -3.68
N SER A 138 2.49 2.17 -4.71
CA SER A 138 2.39 1.04 -5.66
C SER A 138 3.73 0.73 -6.32
N PHE A 139 4.46 1.75 -6.79
CA PHE A 139 5.81 1.58 -7.33
C PHE A 139 6.77 0.98 -6.28
N SER A 140 6.70 1.45 -5.03
CA SER A 140 7.51 0.89 -3.95
C SER A 140 7.18 -0.59 -3.69
N ASN A 141 5.89 -0.95 -3.70
CA ASN A 141 5.43 -2.34 -3.53
C ASN A 141 5.94 -3.23 -4.68
N GLN A 142 5.82 -2.78 -5.92
CA GLN A 142 6.32 -3.50 -7.10
C GLN A 142 7.84 -3.71 -7.03
N LYS A 143 8.59 -2.70 -6.57
CA LYS A 143 10.03 -2.81 -6.37
C LYS A 143 10.38 -3.81 -5.28
N MET A 144 9.67 -3.81 -4.16
CA MET A 144 9.84 -4.81 -3.09
C MET A 144 9.51 -6.22 -3.59
N ALA A 145 8.42 -6.38 -4.34
CA ALA A 145 8.04 -7.66 -4.96
C ALA A 145 9.15 -8.18 -5.89
N SER A 146 9.67 -7.34 -6.78
CA SER A 146 10.75 -7.69 -7.71
C SER A 146 12.06 -8.03 -6.98
N GLY A 147 12.32 -7.38 -5.84
CA GLY A 147 13.45 -7.70 -4.97
C GLY A 147 13.31 -9.05 -4.26
N PHE A 148 12.07 -9.46 -3.94
CA PHE A 148 11.80 -10.78 -3.36
C PHE A 148 12.05 -11.91 -4.36
N SER A 149 11.56 -11.78 -5.60
CA SER A 149 11.87 -12.69 -6.71
C SER A 149 11.61 -11.98 -8.04
N SER A 150 12.37 -12.35 -9.08
CA SER A 150 12.21 -11.79 -10.43
C SER A 150 10.87 -12.13 -11.09
N ASP A 151 10.21 -13.19 -10.64
CA ASP A 151 8.89 -13.63 -11.13
C ASP A 151 7.71 -13.18 -10.24
N SER A 152 8.01 -12.42 -9.17
CA SER A 152 6.99 -11.93 -8.25
C SER A 152 6.09 -10.89 -8.91
N VAL A 153 4.78 -11.06 -8.74
CA VAL A 153 3.77 -10.11 -9.20
C VAL A 153 2.90 -9.69 -8.03
N VAL A 154 2.69 -8.38 -7.86
CA VAL A 154 1.71 -7.85 -6.89
C VAL A 154 0.31 -8.18 -7.41
N VAL A 155 -0.46 -8.98 -6.67
CA VAL A 155 -1.82 -9.40 -7.04
C VAL A 155 -2.91 -8.64 -6.28
N TRP A 156 -2.55 -8.02 -5.16
CA TRP A 156 -3.44 -7.14 -4.41
C TRP A 156 -2.60 -6.16 -3.59
N GLU A 157 -3.06 -4.92 -3.43
CA GLU A 157 -2.42 -3.94 -2.57
C GLU A 157 -3.41 -2.95 -1.95
N ARG A 158 -3.07 -2.47 -0.75
CA ARG A 158 -3.76 -1.41 -0.01
C ARG A 158 -2.72 -0.59 0.74
N GLY A 159 -2.28 0.51 0.14
CA GLY A 159 -1.16 1.26 0.69
C GLY A 159 0.08 0.36 0.80
N ASN A 160 0.69 0.28 1.98
CA ASN A 160 1.94 -0.47 2.19
C ASN A 160 1.73 -1.96 2.54
N GLU A 161 0.49 -2.43 2.63
CA GLU A 161 0.19 -3.86 2.74
C GLU A 161 -0.22 -4.42 1.38
N PHE A 162 0.35 -5.55 1.00
CA PHE A 162 0.14 -6.12 -0.33
C PHE A 162 0.41 -7.62 -0.36
N ILE A 163 -0.16 -8.29 -1.36
CA ILE A 163 0.03 -9.71 -1.63
C ILE A 163 0.81 -9.85 -2.93
N ILE A 164 1.84 -10.68 -2.91
CA ILE A 164 2.56 -11.11 -4.11
C ILE A 164 2.23 -12.56 -4.45
N ARG A 165 2.37 -12.88 -5.74
CA ARG A 165 2.33 -14.23 -6.29
C ARG A 165 3.67 -14.52 -6.97
N THR A 166 4.29 -15.65 -6.65
CA THR A 166 5.61 -16.09 -7.17
C THR A 166 5.70 -17.62 -7.20
N ARG A 167 6.62 -18.21 -7.96
CA ARG A 167 6.94 -19.65 -7.86
C ARG A 167 7.88 -19.97 -6.69
N THR A 168 8.52 -18.97 -6.11
CA THR A 168 9.43 -19.12 -4.96
C THR A 168 8.66 -19.65 -3.75
N ARG A 169 9.29 -20.56 -2.98
CA ARG A 169 8.65 -21.29 -1.86
C ARG A 169 9.25 -20.97 -0.49
N GLU A 170 9.70 -19.74 -0.30
CA GLU A 170 10.41 -19.29 0.93
C GLU A 170 9.69 -18.11 1.58
N GLU A 171 9.69 -18.01 2.91
CA GLU A 171 9.29 -16.79 3.62
C GLU A 171 10.53 -16.01 4.01
N ARG A 172 10.69 -14.78 3.49
CA ARG A 172 11.83 -13.89 3.77
C ARG A 172 11.45 -12.44 3.54
N ASP A 173 12.31 -11.51 3.91
CA ASP A 173 12.13 -10.07 3.65
C ASP A 173 10.79 -9.50 4.14
N GLY A 174 10.23 -10.08 5.22
CA GLY A 174 8.93 -9.69 5.77
C GLY A 174 7.71 -10.26 5.04
N PHE A 175 7.90 -11.06 3.99
CA PHE A 175 6.84 -11.76 3.29
C PHE A 175 6.49 -13.09 3.98
N MET A 176 5.21 -13.25 4.30
CA MET A 176 4.68 -14.39 5.05
C MET A 176 3.67 -15.14 4.18
N LYS A 177 3.68 -16.48 4.13
CA LYS A 177 2.68 -17.24 3.34
C LYS A 177 1.28 -16.84 3.75
N THR A 178 0.42 -16.71 2.76
CA THR A 178 -0.99 -16.40 2.94
C THR A 178 -1.85 -17.06 1.86
N ALA A 179 -3.15 -16.75 1.88
CA ALA A 179 -4.14 -17.24 0.96
C ALA A 179 -4.05 -18.77 0.82
N PHE A 180 -4.27 -19.30 -0.37
CA PHE A 180 -4.20 -20.73 -0.65
C PHE A 180 -2.87 -21.39 -0.25
N SER A 181 -1.77 -20.65 -0.25
CA SER A 181 -0.44 -21.20 0.10
C SER A 181 -0.24 -21.41 1.59
N ALA A 182 -1.12 -20.86 2.43
CA ALA A 182 -1.15 -21.10 3.87
C ALA A 182 -2.12 -22.20 4.29
N PHE A 183 -2.95 -22.75 3.37
CA PHE A 183 -4.04 -23.66 3.73
C PHE A 183 -3.58 -24.99 4.32
N ASP A 184 -2.41 -25.47 3.88
CA ASP A 184 -1.81 -26.71 4.40
C ASP A 184 -1.61 -26.65 5.92
N GLY A 185 -1.14 -25.51 6.44
CA GLY A 185 -0.99 -25.25 7.87
C GLY A 185 -2.30 -25.24 8.67
N TYR A 186 -3.44 -25.25 7.99
CA TYR A 186 -4.79 -25.32 8.56
C TYR A 186 -5.54 -26.60 8.15
N GLY A 187 -4.79 -27.62 7.71
CA GLY A 187 -5.33 -28.94 7.38
C GLY A 187 -6.07 -28.98 6.05
N VAL A 188 -5.80 -28.08 5.10
CA VAL A 188 -6.37 -28.13 3.75
C VAL A 188 -5.23 -28.14 2.73
N PRO A 189 -4.60 -29.30 2.47
CA PRO A 189 -3.45 -29.37 1.58
C PRO A 189 -3.83 -29.00 0.14
N LEU A 190 -3.04 -28.13 -0.49
CA LEU A 190 -3.19 -27.72 -1.88
C LEU A 190 -1.84 -27.78 -2.60
N VAL A 191 -1.77 -28.56 -3.68
CA VAL A 191 -0.64 -28.54 -4.61
C VAL A 191 -0.78 -27.32 -5.52
N GLN A 192 0.17 -26.40 -5.44
CA GLN A 192 0.18 -25.17 -6.23
C GLN A 192 1.54 -24.90 -6.87
N ASP A 193 1.51 -24.45 -8.12
CA ASP A 193 2.72 -24.01 -8.83
C ASP A 193 3.12 -22.58 -8.42
N TRP A 194 2.12 -21.76 -8.09
CA TRP A 194 2.28 -20.39 -7.62
C TRP A 194 1.91 -20.28 -6.14
N HIS A 195 2.71 -19.50 -5.43
CA HIS A 195 2.63 -19.29 -3.99
C HIS A 195 2.33 -17.83 -3.69
N TYR A 196 1.52 -17.61 -2.67
CA TYR A 196 1.03 -16.31 -2.24
C TYR A 196 1.66 -15.89 -0.92
N TYR A 197 2.18 -14.67 -0.90
CA TYR A 197 2.82 -14.09 0.28
C TYR A 197 2.26 -12.72 0.57
N PHE A 198 1.97 -12.47 1.84
CA PHE A 198 1.52 -11.20 2.35
C PHE A 198 2.69 -10.44 2.95
N HIS A 199 2.83 -9.17 2.57
CA HIS A 199 3.70 -8.22 3.24
C HIS A 199 2.84 -7.28 4.10
N PRO A 200 2.82 -7.47 5.43
CA PRO A 200 1.93 -6.71 6.30
C PRO A 200 2.42 -5.28 6.54
N HIS A 201 1.48 -4.34 6.66
CA HIS A 201 1.76 -3.01 7.23
C HIS A 201 1.35 -2.91 8.70
N GLY A 202 1.65 -3.92 9.50
CA GLY A 202 1.46 -3.81 10.94
C GLY A 202 2.06 -4.99 11.67
N THR A 203 1.64 -5.13 12.91
CA THR A 203 1.56 -6.46 13.50
C THR A 203 0.51 -7.23 12.71
N TRP A 204 0.90 -8.39 12.18
CA TRP A 204 -0.01 -9.32 11.53
C TRP A 204 0.27 -10.72 12.06
N ARG A 205 -0.78 -11.54 12.12
CA ARG A 205 -0.68 -12.94 12.50
C ARG A 205 -1.39 -13.77 11.44
N ARG A 206 -0.75 -14.86 11.05
CA ARG A 206 -1.37 -15.87 10.20
C ARG A 206 -2.44 -16.59 11.03
N THR A 207 -3.68 -16.14 10.91
CA THR A 207 -4.84 -16.83 11.49
C THR A 207 -5.71 -17.38 10.37
N PRO A 208 -6.55 -18.40 10.63
CA PRO A 208 -7.49 -18.91 9.64
C PRO A 208 -8.36 -17.83 9.00
N GLU A 209 -8.78 -16.82 9.78
CA GLU A 209 -9.61 -15.71 9.30
C GLU A 209 -8.86 -14.80 8.32
N GLU A 210 -7.61 -14.44 8.65
CA GLU A 210 -6.79 -13.62 7.77
C GLU A 210 -6.52 -14.35 6.46
N VAL A 211 -6.14 -15.63 6.55
CA VAL A 211 -5.85 -16.46 5.37
C VAL A 211 -7.10 -16.66 4.51
N PHE A 212 -8.26 -16.88 5.13
CA PHE A 212 -9.54 -16.99 4.43
C PHE A 212 -9.88 -15.70 3.68
N LEU A 213 -9.86 -14.55 4.35
CA LEU A 213 -10.20 -13.27 3.72
C LEU A 213 -9.19 -12.86 2.65
N GLN A 214 -7.89 -13.07 2.88
CA GLN A 214 -6.85 -12.75 1.91
C GLN A 214 -6.91 -13.65 0.67
N SER A 215 -7.49 -14.85 0.77
CA SER A 215 -7.76 -15.69 -0.40
C SER A 215 -8.85 -15.12 -1.30
N LEU A 216 -9.78 -14.32 -0.77
CA LEU A 216 -10.81 -13.64 -1.56
C LEU A 216 -10.22 -12.49 -2.40
N LEU A 217 -9.04 -11.99 -2.03
CA LEU A 217 -8.34 -10.91 -2.73
C LEU A 217 -7.62 -11.41 -3.99
N VAL A 218 -7.33 -12.71 -4.05
CA VAL A 218 -6.63 -13.34 -5.16
C VAL A 218 -7.67 -13.83 -6.17
N ARG A 219 -8.10 -12.96 -7.08
CA ARG A 219 -9.16 -13.27 -8.07
C ARG A 219 -8.61 -13.38 -9.50
N PRO A 220 -9.33 -14.07 -10.40
CA PRO A 220 -10.53 -14.91 -10.17
C PRO A 220 -10.19 -16.23 -9.46
N LEU A 221 -11.18 -16.87 -8.83
CA LEU A 221 -11.01 -18.18 -8.19
C LEU A 221 -11.35 -19.31 -9.15
N SER A 222 -10.51 -20.34 -9.17
CA SER A 222 -10.83 -21.64 -9.76
C SER A 222 -11.84 -22.42 -8.90
N SER A 223 -12.52 -23.41 -9.48
CA SER A 223 -13.40 -24.32 -8.73
C SER A 223 -12.66 -25.05 -7.60
N ARG A 224 -11.38 -25.37 -7.82
CA ARG A 224 -10.51 -26.00 -6.82
C ARG A 224 -10.28 -25.07 -5.62
N GLU A 225 -9.99 -23.81 -5.89
CA GLU A 225 -9.78 -22.78 -4.86
C GLU A 225 -11.07 -22.47 -4.09
N ALA A 226 -12.22 -22.42 -4.78
CA ALA A 226 -13.52 -22.26 -4.14
C ALA A 226 -13.85 -23.43 -3.19
N ASN A 227 -13.61 -24.68 -3.63
CA ASN A 227 -13.78 -25.85 -2.77
C ASN A 227 -12.82 -25.83 -1.57
N ALA A 228 -11.58 -25.42 -1.79
CA ALA A 228 -10.61 -25.30 -0.71
C ALA A 228 -11.04 -24.26 0.33
N LEU A 229 -11.65 -23.15 -0.08
CA LEU A 229 -12.24 -22.17 0.84
C LEU A 229 -13.37 -22.78 1.66
N LYS A 230 -14.27 -23.55 1.04
CA LYS A 230 -15.34 -24.27 1.77
C LYS A 230 -14.77 -25.26 2.79
N MET A 231 -13.69 -25.97 2.43
CA MET A 231 -12.98 -26.86 3.35
C MET A 231 -12.33 -26.09 4.51
N LEU A 232 -11.64 -24.98 4.23
CA LEU A 232 -11.01 -24.15 5.26
C LEU A 232 -12.06 -23.61 6.24
N TRP A 233 -13.19 -23.13 5.69
CA TRP A 233 -14.35 -22.63 6.44
C TRP A 233 -14.89 -23.67 7.42
N SER A 234 -15.14 -24.89 6.95
CA SER A 234 -15.66 -25.99 7.77
C SER A 234 -14.64 -26.46 8.81
N ARG A 235 -13.40 -26.79 8.40
CA ARG A 235 -12.40 -27.39 9.30
C ARG A 235 -11.96 -26.47 10.43
N ASN A 236 -11.96 -25.15 10.21
CA ASN A 236 -11.50 -24.17 11.20
C ASN A 236 -12.66 -23.49 11.93
N ASN A 237 -13.88 -24.02 11.80
CA ASN A 237 -15.09 -23.49 12.46
C ASN A 237 -15.27 -21.98 12.24
N LEU A 238 -14.97 -21.48 11.04
CA LEU A 238 -15.00 -20.04 10.74
C LEU A 238 -16.39 -19.42 10.92
N ARG A 239 -17.43 -20.25 10.79
CA ARG A 239 -18.82 -19.87 11.09
C ARG A 239 -19.00 -19.30 12.49
N LEU A 240 -18.26 -19.81 13.50
CA LEU A 240 -18.33 -19.32 14.88
C LEU A 240 -17.71 -17.92 15.06
N ARG A 241 -17.02 -17.41 14.03
CA ARG A 241 -16.30 -16.12 14.04
C ARG A 241 -16.83 -15.16 12.98
N ILE A 242 -18.08 -15.34 12.55
CA ILE A 242 -18.66 -14.60 11.43
C ILE A 242 -18.64 -13.08 11.65
N ASP A 243 -18.92 -12.60 12.86
CA ASP A 243 -18.93 -11.16 13.15
C ASP A 243 -17.52 -10.56 13.07
N GLN A 244 -16.51 -11.31 13.52
CA GLN A 244 -15.11 -10.91 13.39
C GLN A 244 -14.67 -10.90 11.92
N LEU A 245 -15.10 -11.89 11.15
CA LEU A 245 -14.81 -11.97 9.72
C LEU A 245 -15.45 -10.83 8.95
N ARG A 246 -16.69 -10.45 9.25
CA ARG A 246 -17.35 -9.28 8.65
C ARG A 246 -16.59 -7.99 8.92
N ALA A 247 -16.24 -7.73 10.18
CA ALA A 247 -15.46 -6.55 10.55
C ALA A 247 -14.10 -6.50 9.82
N LYS A 248 -13.45 -7.65 9.62
CA LYS A 248 -12.20 -7.74 8.86
C LYS A 248 -12.41 -7.67 7.34
N ALA A 249 -13.51 -8.18 6.81
CA ALA A 249 -13.85 -8.10 5.39
C ALA A 249 -13.99 -6.64 4.95
N SER A 250 -14.63 -5.80 5.77
CA SER A 250 -14.72 -4.35 5.55
C SER A 250 -13.36 -3.67 5.47
N ARG A 251 -12.40 -4.10 6.28
CA ARG A 251 -11.02 -3.61 6.20
C ARG A 251 -10.39 -3.92 4.84
N TYR A 252 -10.65 -5.10 4.29
CA TYR A 252 -10.10 -5.51 2.99
C TYR A 252 -10.95 -5.06 1.79
N GLY A 253 -12.14 -4.52 2.02
CA GLY A 253 -13.08 -4.11 0.96
C GLY A 253 -13.70 -5.29 0.22
N VAL A 254 -13.86 -6.43 0.89
CA VAL A 254 -14.38 -7.69 0.30
C VAL A 254 -15.74 -8.09 0.86
N ASP A 255 -16.50 -7.14 1.41
CA ASP A 255 -17.78 -7.38 2.08
C ASP A 255 -18.77 -8.14 1.18
N ALA A 256 -19.00 -7.63 -0.03
CA ALA A 256 -19.94 -8.22 -0.98
C ALA A 256 -19.53 -9.64 -1.41
N ASP A 257 -18.23 -9.83 -1.66
CA ASP A 257 -17.65 -11.12 -2.01
C ASP A 257 -17.73 -12.13 -0.87
N PHE A 258 -17.50 -11.65 0.35
CA PHE A 258 -17.58 -12.44 1.56
C PHE A 258 -19.01 -12.91 1.80
N GLU A 259 -20.00 -12.01 1.80
CA GLU A 259 -21.42 -12.36 2.00
C GLU A 259 -21.90 -13.34 0.92
N LYS A 260 -21.60 -13.07 -0.36
CA LYS A 260 -21.95 -13.97 -1.47
C LYS A 260 -21.37 -15.37 -1.28
N LEU A 261 -20.12 -15.47 -0.83
CA LEU A 261 -19.45 -16.75 -0.63
C LEU A 261 -20.08 -17.54 0.53
N ILE A 262 -20.34 -16.89 1.66
CA ILE A 262 -20.89 -17.58 2.83
C ILE A 262 -22.36 -17.98 2.64
N ASP A 263 -23.12 -17.24 1.84
CA ASP A 263 -24.47 -17.63 1.46
C ASP A 263 -24.43 -18.93 0.64
N GLY A 264 -23.53 -19.04 -0.33
CA GLY A 264 -23.30 -20.28 -1.07
C GLY A 264 -22.67 -21.43 -0.26
N PHE A 265 -22.27 -21.20 0.99
CA PHE A 265 -21.86 -22.26 1.92
C PHE A 265 -23.00 -22.78 2.80
N ARG A 266 -24.13 -22.06 2.86
CA ARG A 266 -25.32 -22.44 3.61
C ARG A 266 -26.23 -23.38 2.82
N ASP A 267 -26.09 -23.36 1.50
CA ASP A 267 -26.63 -24.36 0.55
C ASP A 267 -25.72 -25.62 0.46
#